data_AF-A0A6G4VNJ8-F1
#
_entry.id   AF-A0A6G4VNJ8-F1
#
_cell.length_a   1.000
_cell.length_b   1.000
_cell.length_c   1.000
_cell.angle_alpha   90.00
_cell.angle_beta   90.00
_cell.angle_gamma   90.00
#
_symmetry.space_group_name_H-M   'P 1'
#
loop_
_entity.id
_entity.type
_entity.pdbx_description
1 polymer ?
#
loop_
_entity_poly.entity_id
_entity_poly.type
_entity_poly.pdbx_seq_one_letter_code
_entity_poly.pdbx_strand_id
1 'polypeptide(L)'
;MARAQWGDEDGTGAEAGAEPGAGAGPHTSAPDARLTALIRADTATAYPALRELRLRHRPAVLAYARLCAVDESGARQLTAQAFALAARETAGGVEPRGPWRHQLLLMVTRVAAAWATDDRGDRLDPGLLVHLGETGADGPVPPMLTAFHSLPTRVQGLVWYGVVDEQPDATAAVYLGFTPQDVTYGKESAFQALRQACLKARLARSGNPSCQDFRRLIEEAVRPDHPRYGMDLDAHMALCAHCAAAYEEQCALRDTPRAALAEGLLAWGGAAYATDGSGTPGDASRLSRTARHSRTTAAAAWLPSRRFALASAALGVAVAPLLVYLLSPNGSEPQRAANSVTTPQPPAVTVTATVSATSSPSPTRTTKSPEPTRTSKPPKPSKTARPSPTPERPPAPHPPNSAYAQVVNAESGLCLDIDGDPQNGTDVDAATCTSSRDQRWRVDSGRGVLQSYAYPDYCLDSRGSVGRGVGIWECDSVDGPNGRNLTFTVDGDGVIRPAIAPDHAVTAYGDRLVLLPAQGRDDQRWTAGAAPA
;
A
#
# COMPACT_ATOMS: atom_id res chain seq x y z
N MET A 1 -31.38 -66.01 30.04
CA MET A 1 -31.09 -64.79 30.85
C MET A 1 -31.20 -63.60 29.89
N ALA A 2 -32.41 -63.07 29.67
CA ALA A 2 -32.96 -61.84 30.29
C ALA A 2 -32.13 -60.57 29.94
N ARG A 3 -32.48 -59.71 28.97
CA ARG A 3 -33.56 -58.67 28.84
C ARG A 3 -33.06 -57.25 29.21
N ALA A 4 -33.06 -56.38 28.18
CA ALA A 4 -33.25 -54.90 28.09
C ALA A 4 -32.99 -53.93 29.27
N GLN A 5 -32.40 -52.74 28.99
CA GLN A 5 -33.04 -51.39 29.00
C GLN A 5 -31.95 -50.29 28.69
N TRP A 6 -32.03 -49.53 27.59
CA TRP A 6 -32.53 -48.14 27.44
C TRP A 6 -32.08 -47.12 28.48
N GLY A 7 -31.42 -46.06 28.00
CA GLY A 7 -31.14 -44.80 28.66
C GLY A 7 -30.73 -43.77 27.61
N ASP A 8 -31.71 -42.97 27.16
CA ASP A 8 -31.55 -41.73 26.41
C ASP A 8 -30.94 -40.65 27.32
N GLU A 9 -29.93 -39.93 26.86
CA GLU A 9 -29.64 -38.57 27.36
C GLU A 9 -29.31 -37.66 26.16
N ASP A 10 -30.27 -36.76 25.90
CA ASP A 10 -30.15 -35.57 25.05
C ASP A 10 -29.01 -34.67 25.53
N GLY A 11 -27.94 -34.60 24.76
CA GLY A 11 -26.88 -33.61 24.88
C GLY A 11 -26.96 -32.61 23.73
N THR A 12 -27.80 -31.60 23.89
CA THR A 12 -27.91 -30.43 23.02
C THR A 12 -26.58 -29.65 23.03
N GLY A 13 -25.71 -29.96 22.07
CA GLY A 13 -24.53 -29.15 21.75
C GLY A 13 -24.99 -27.87 21.06
N ALA A 14 -25.39 -26.87 21.85
CA ALA A 14 -25.64 -25.52 21.37
C ALA A 14 -24.36 -24.97 20.74
N GLU A 15 -24.40 -24.75 19.43
CA GLU A 15 -23.44 -23.95 18.68
C GLU A 15 -23.29 -22.60 19.39
N ALA A 16 -22.15 -22.41 20.05
CA ALA A 16 -21.71 -21.10 20.47
C ALA A 16 -21.40 -20.31 19.20
N GLY A 17 -22.40 -19.57 18.72
CA GLY A 17 -22.23 -18.54 17.70
C GLY A 17 -21.15 -17.58 18.16
N ALA A 18 -19.97 -17.70 17.56
CA ALA A 18 -18.91 -16.72 17.68
C ALA A 18 -19.41 -15.44 17.01
N GLU A 19 -19.87 -14.49 17.82
CA GLU A 19 -20.04 -13.09 17.46
C GLU A 19 -18.77 -12.61 16.72
N PRO A 20 -18.88 -12.09 15.48
CA PRO A 20 -17.72 -11.53 14.80
C PRO A 20 -17.25 -10.29 15.56
N GLY A 21 -15.97 -10.30 15.95
CA GLY A 21 -15.35 -9.32 16.82
C GLY A 21 -15.66 -7.87 16.46
N ALA A 22 -16.14 -7.13 17.46
CA ALA A 22 -16.46 -5.71 17.46
C ALA A 22 -15.21 -4.80 17.38
N GLY A 23 -14.30 -5.06 16.42
CA GLY A 23 -13.07 -4.28 16.23
C GLY A 23 -12.59 -4.15 14.77
N ALA A 24 -13.22 -4.85 13.81
CA ALA A 24 -12.88 -4.72 12.40
C ALA A 24 -13.63 -3.54 11.78
N GLY A 25 -12.91 -2.53 11.29
CA GLY A 25 -13.52 -1.49 10.46
C GLY A 25 -14.21 -2.10 9.24
N PRO A 26 -15.15 -1.38 8.59
CA PRO A 26 -15.98 -1.91 7.50
C PRO A 26 -15.20 -2.40 6.26
N HIS A 27 -13.87 -2.19 6.24
CA HIS A 27 -12.99 -2.52 5.13
C HIS A 27 -11.85 -3.47 5.50
N THR A 28 -11.71 -3.88 6.76
CA THR A 28 -10.57 -4.69 7.23
C THR A 28 -10.47 -6.05 6.55
N SER A 29 -11.59 -6.63 6.12
CA SER A 29 -11.63 -7.89 5.34
C SER A 29 -11.79 -7.70 3.83
N ALA A 30 -11.93 -6.46 3.34
CA ALA A 30 -12.13 -6.20 1.93
C ALA A 30 -10.82 -6.38 1.14
N PRO A 31 -10.84 -7.00 -0.05
CA PRO A 31 -9.66 -7.15 -0.87
C PRO A 31 -9.23 -5.83 -1.52
N ASP A 32 -7.95 -5.73 -1.87
CA ASP A 32 -7.37 -4.48 -2.39
C ASP A 32 -8.06 -4.03 -3.69
N ALA A 33 -8.52 -4.98 -4.52
CA ALA A 33 -9.30 -4.68 -5.72
C ALA A 33 -10.66 -4.00 -5.39
N ARG A 34 -11.32 -4.44 -4.30
CA ARG A 34 -12.55 -3.81 -3.81
C ARG A 34 -12.26 -2.41 -3.29
N LEU A 35 -11.20 -2.24 -2.50
CA LEU A 35 -10.79 -0.93 -1.97
C LEU A 35 -10.44 0.05 -3.10
N THR A 36 -9.74 -0.43 -4.12
CA THR A 36 -9.39 0.35 -5.33
C THR A 36 -10.64 0.85 -6.05
N ALA A 37 -11.65 -0.01 -6.22
CA ALA A 37 -12.92 0.41 -6.83
C ALA A 37 -13.65 1.49 -6.01
N LEU A 38 -13.59 1.40 -4.67
CA LEU A 38 -14.21 2.37 -3.76
C LEU A 38 -13.54 3.76 -3.81
N ILE A 39 -12.25 3.86 -4.19
CA ILE A 39 -11.56 5.16 -4.36
C ILE A 39 -12.24 6.05 -5.42
N ARG A 40 -12.93 5.45 -6.39
CA ARG A 40 -13.62 6.19 -7.47
C ARG A 40 -15.03 6.65 -7.09
N ALA A 41 -15.52 6.22 -5.95
CA ALA A 41 -16.82 6.63 -5.44
C ALA A 41 -16.75 8.06 -4.86
N ASP A 42 -17.84 8.51 -4.24
CA ASP A 42 -17.86 9.78 -3.54
C ASP A 42 -16.83 9.81 -2.39
N THR A 43 -16.47 11.01 -1.93
CA THR A 43 -15.44 11.20 -0.91
C THR A 43 -15.70 10.44 0.40
N ALA A 44 -16.97 10.26 0.80
CA ALA A 44 -17.29 9.55 2.04
C ALA A 44 -17.01 8.05 1.94
N THR A 45 -17.11 7.49 0.73
CA THR A 45 -16.78 6.10 0.42
C THR A 45 -15.28 5.91 0.12
N ALA A 46 -14.67 6.85 -0.62
CA ALA A 46 -13.28 6.77 -1.04
C ALA A 46 -12.28 6.89 0.12
N TYR A 47 -12.57 7.76 1.09
CA TYR A 47 -11.64 8.06 2.18
C TYR A 47 -11.40 6.85 3.12
N PRO A 48 -12.42 6.14 3.64
CA PRO A 48 -12.21 4.93 4.43
C PRO A 48 -11.46 3.82 3.67
N ALA A 49 -11.70 3.68 2.36
CA ALA A 49 -10.99 2.71 1.53
C ALA A 49 -9.50 3.06 1.36
N LEU A 50 -9.19 4.35 1.11
CA LEU A 50 -7.80 4.82 1.03
C LEU A 50 -7.07 4.69 2.37
N ARG A 51 -7.75 4.96 3.49
CA ARG A 51 -7.18 4.78 4.84
C ARG A 51 -6.80 3.32 5.09
N GLU A 52 -7.67 2.38 4.73
CA GLU A 52 -7.36 0.94 4.86
C GLU A 52 -6.16 0.52 4.01
N LEU A 53 -6.06 1.00 2.76
CA LEU A 53 -4.89 0.73 1.90
C LEU A 53 -3.60 1.31 2.48
N ARG A 54 -3.66 2.51 3.08
CA ARG A 54 -2.52 3.10 3.80
C ARG A 54 -2.09 2.26 4.99
N LEU A 55 -3.03 1.87 5.85
CA LEU A 55 -2.75 1.05 7.05
C LEU A 55 -2.03 -0.26 6.68
N ARG A 56 -2.50 -0.94 5.63
CA ARG A 56 -1.93 -2.24 5.18
C ARG A 56 -0.54 -2.13 4.54
N HIS A 57 -0.30 -1.09 3.77
CA HIS A 57 0.85 -1.04 2.86
C HIS A 57 1.94 -0.07 3.31
N ARG A 58 1.62 0.93 4.16
CA ARG A 58 2.57 1.95 4.61
C ARG A 58 3.85 1.38 5.23
N PRO A 59 3.82 0.34 6.09
CA PRO A 59 5.05 -0.17 6.69
C PRO A 59 6.07 -0.66 5.64
N ALA A 60 5.62 -1.42 4.64
CA ALA A 60 6.49 -1.95 3.59
C ALA A 60 7.01 -0.84 2.66
N VAL A 61 6.15 0.12 2.32
CA VAL A 61 6.51 1.23 1.43
C VAL A 61 7.50 2.17 2.11
N LEU A 62 7.32 2.42 3.42
CA LEU A 62 8.28 3.20 4.21
C LEU A 62 9.62 2.49 4.34
N ALA A 63 9.62 1.17 4.55
CA ALA A 63 10.86 0.38 4.58
C ALA A 63 11.64 0.52 3.26
N TYR A 64 10.95 0.47 2.12
CA TYR A 64 11.58 0.70 0.82
C TYR A 64 12.02 2.15 0.61
N ALA A 65 11.22 3.12 1.02
CA ALA A 65 11.56 4.53 0.92
C ALA A 65 12.83 4.88 1.73
N ARG A 66 13.11 4.16 2.82
CA ARG A 66 14.38 4.27 3.56
C ARG A 66 15.61 3.78 2.79
N LEU A 67 15.43 2.91 1.80
CA LEU A 67 16.50 2.54 0.85
C LEU A 67 16.71 3.61 -0.23
N CYS A 68 15.74 4.50 -0.42
CA CYS A 68 15.75 5.53 -1.45
C CYS A 68 16.16 6.92 -0.92
N ALA A 69 16.13 7.13 0.40
CA ALA A 69 16.39 8.42 1.04
C ALA A 69 17.57 8.34 2.03
N VAL A 70 18.26 9.46 2.22
CA VAL A 70 19.36 9.58 3.19
C VAL A 70 18.87 9.71 4.63
N ASP A 71 17.67 10.28 4.81
CA ASP A 71 17.09 10.62 6.10
C ASP A 71 15.64 10.13 6.23
N GLU A 72 15.21 9.95 7.49
CA GLU A 72 13.91 9.38 7.80
C GLU A 72 12.74 10.28 7.36
N SER A 73 12.87 11.60 7.43
CA SER A 73 11.79 12.48 6.95
C SER A 73 11.70 12.46 5.42
N GLY A 74 12.81 12.22 4.71
CA GLY A 74 12.82 12.02 3.26
C GLY A 74 12.07 10.75 2.90
N ALA A 75 12.33 9.65 3.63
CA ALA A 75 11.63 8.39 3.45
C ALA A 75 10.11 8.50 3.72
N ARG A 76 9.69 9.20 4.79
CA ARG A 76 8.27 9.43 5.07
C ARG A 76 7.60 10.29 4.00
N GLN A 77 8.26 11.33 3.52
CA GLN A 77 7.71 12.21 2.51
C GLN A 77 7.62 11.53 1.13
N LEU A 78 8.61 10.71 0.75
CA LEU A 78 8.52 9.82 -0.43
C LEU A 78 7.32 8.88 -0.33
N THR A 79 7.13 8.27 0.84
CA THR A 79 6.00 7.36 1.11
C THR A 79 4.67 8.09 0.95
N ALA A 80 4.50 9.24 1.61
CA ALA A 80 3.27 10.03 1.53
C ALA A 80 2.95 10.47 0.10
N GLN A 81 3.95 10.94 -0.65
CA GLN A 81 3.79 11.34 -2.05
C GLN A 81 3.44 10.16 -2.96
N ALA A 82 4.02 8.98 -2.74
CA ALA A 82 3.67 7.77 -3.48
C ALA A 82 2.20 7.36 -3.27
N PHE A 83 1.71 7.36 -2.03
CA PHE A 83 0.29 7.11 -1.74
C PHE A 83 -0.63 8.18 -2.33
N ALA A 84 -0.24 9.46 -2.24
CA ALA A 84 -1.02 10.55 -2.80
C ALA A 84 -1.10 10.47 -4.33
N LEU A 85 0.00 10.10 -4.99
CA LEU A 85 0.03 9.86 -6.43
C LEU A 85 -0.87 8.68 -6.81
N ALA A 86 -0.75 7.54 -6.11
CA ALA A 86 -1.59 6.36 -6.35
C ALA A 86 -3.08 6.66 -6.20
N ALA A 87 -3.46 7.40 -5.15
CA ALA A 87 -4.84 7.81 -4.92
C ALA A 87 -5.38 8.71 -6.04
N ARG A 88 -4.57 9.70 -6.48
CA ARG A 88 -4.95 10.60 -7.59
C ARG A 88 -5.11 9.85 -8.91
N GLU A 89 -4.15 8.99 -9.26
CA GLU A 89 -4.23 8.18 -10.48
C GLU A 89 -5.46 7.25 -10.44
N THR A 90 -5.71 6.59 -9.31
CA THR A 90 -6.86 5.68 -9.13
C THR A 90 -8.20 6.42 -9.23
N ALA A 91 -8.33 7.57 -8.57
CA ALA A 91 -9.51 8.43 -8.63
C ALA A 91 -9.73 8.99 -10.05
N GLY A 92 -8.66 9.23 -10.79
CA GLY A 92 -8.68 9.59 -12.21
C GLY A 92 -9.01 8.44 -13.17
N GLY A 93 -9.31 7.25 -12.65
CA GLY A 93 -9.70 6.07 -13.46
C GLY A 93 -8.53 5.24 -13.99
N VAL A 94 -7.28 5.54 -13.58
CA VAL A 94 -6.14 4.69 -13.89
C VAL A 94 -6.19 3.45 -13.00
N GLU A 95 -6.22 2.28 -13.61
CA GLU A 95 -6.20 1.01 -12.86
C GLU A 95 -4.76 0.65 -12.44
N PRO A 96 -4.55 0.25 -11.17
CA PRO A 96 -3.35 -0.44 -10.72
C PRO A 96 -2.91 -1.57 -11.65
N ARG A 97 -1.68 -1.49 -12.17
CA ARG A 97 -1.06 -2.58 -12.92
C ARG A 97 -0.40 -3.55 -11.95
N GLY A 98 -1.22 -4.43 -11.38
CA GLY A 98 -0.75 -5.48 -10.48
C GLY A 98 -1.03 -5.19 -8.99
N PRO A 99 -0.27 -5.82 -8.07
CA PRO A 99 -0.49 -5.72 -6.64
C PRO A 99 -0.22 -4.30 -6.12
N TRP A 100 -1.08 -3.81 -5.22
CA TRP A 100 -1.05 -2.43 -4.74
C TRP A 100 0.31 -2.05 -4.14
N ARG A 101 0.90 -2.96 -3.34
CA ARG A 101 2.20 -2.71 -2.72
C ARG A 101 3.34 -2.62 -3.72
N HIS A 102 3.40 -3.53 -4.69
CA HIS A 102 4.38 -3.47 -5.79
C HIS A 102 4.30 -2.14 -6.52
N GLN A 103 3.09 -1.72 -6.88
CA GLN A 103 2.87 -0.46 -7.57
C GLN A 103 3.34 0.74 -6.73
N LEU A 104 3.04 0.76 -5.42
CA LEU A 104 3.52 1.83 -4.55
C LEU A 104 5.04 1.91 -4.48
N LEU A 105 5.73 0.77 -4.44
CA LEU A 105 7.19 0.73 -4.43
C LEU A 105 7.76 1.31 -5.73
N LEU A 106 7.14 1.00 -6.88
CA LEU A 106 7.47 1.66 -8.15
C LEU A 106 7.13 3.16 -8.16
N MET A 107 6.07 3.57 -7.47
CA MET A 107 5.77 5.00 -7.34
C MET A 107 6.79 5.74 -6.48
N VAL A 108 7.36 5.10 -5.45
CA VAL A 108 8.45 5.71 -4.67
C VAL A 108 9.62 6.07 -5.56
N THR A 109 10.07 5.18 -6.45
CA THR A 109 11.17 5.50 -7.38
C THR A 109 10.79 6.53 -8.43
N ARG A 110 9.52 6.55 -8.89
CA ARG A 110 9.02 7.59 -9.80
C ARG A 110 8.99 8.97 -9.12
N VAL A 111 8.60 9.04 -7.85
CA VAL A 111 8.65 10.28 -7.07
C VAL A 111 10.10 10.69 -6.82
N ALA A 112 10.99 9.75 -6.50
CA ALA A 112 12.41 10.02 -6.35
C ALA A 112 13.05 10.54 -7.65
N ALA A 113 12.65 10.01 -8.81
CA ALA A 113 13.07 10.55 -10.10
C ALA A 113 12.69 12.03 -10.29
N ALA A 114 11.50 12.43 -9.82
CA ALA A 114 11.11 13.84 -9.83
C ALA A 114 11.98 14.69 -8.88
N TRP A 115 12.23 14.22 -7.66
CA TRP A 115 13.10 14.90 -6.69
C TRP A 115 14.54 15.05 -7.20
N ALA A 116 15.05 14.07 -7.94
CA ALA A 116 16.39 14.13 -8.52
C ALA A 116 16.59 15.31 -9.48
N THR A 117 15.50 15.92 -9.97
CA THR A 117 15.53 17.09 -10.87
C THR A 117 15.32 18.42 -10.15
N ASP A 118 15.04 18.42 -8.84
CA ASP A 118 14.82 19.63 -8.04
C ASP A 118 15.70 19.65 -6.77
N ASP A 119 15.53 20.69 -5.95
CA ASP A 119 16.35 20.92 -4.76
C ASP A 119 16.27 19.80 -3.71
N ARG A 120 15.28 18.88 -3.81
CA ARG A 120 15.12 17.74 -2.88
C ARG A 120 15.98 16.55 -3.25
N GLY A 121 16.72 16.60 -4.37
CA GLY A 121 17.62 15.54 -4.79
C GLY A 121 18.69 15.21 -3.75
N ASP A 122 19.12 16.20 -2.96
CA ASP A 122 20.09 16.04 -1.86
C ASP A 122 19.62 15.10 -0.74
N ARG A 123 18.31 14.82 -0.66
CA ARG A 123 17.69 13.91 0.31
C ARG A 123 17.58 12.46 -0.18
N LEU A 124 17.96 12.19 -1.43
CA LEU A 124 17.94 10.85 -2.00
C LEU A 124 19.25 10.11 -1.75
N ASP A 125 19.18 8.78 -1.65
CA ASP A 125 20.38 7.95 -1.56
C ASP A 125 21.33 8.25 -2.75
N PRO A 126 22.62 8.51 -2.50
CA PRO A 126 23.55 8.85 -3.57
C PRO A 126 23.66 7.79 -4.66
N GLY A 127 23.52 6.50 -4.32
CA GLY A 127 23.51 5.43 -5.30
C GLY A 127 22.28 5.49 -6.21
N LEU A 128 21.11 5.77 -5.62
CA LEU A 128 19.87 5.97 -6.37
C LEU A 128 19.99 7.17 -7.32
N LEU A 129 20.55 8.30 -6.87
CA LEU A 129 20.76 9.47 -7.72
C LEU A 129 21.60 9.16 -8.96
N VAL A 130 22.71 8.43 -8.78
CA VAL A 130 23.55 8.00 -9.90
C VAL A 130 22.75 7.12 -10.86
N HIS A 131 22.00 6.16 -10.33
CA HIS A 131 21.18 5.25 -11.13
C HIS A 131 20.07 5.96 -11.93
N LEU A 132 19.41 6.96 -11.33
CA LEU A 132 18.42 7.79 -12.00
C LEU A 132 19.04 8.67 -13.10
N GLY A 133 20.25 9.18 -12.87
CA GLY A 133 20.98 9.97 -13.87
C GLY A 133 21.34 9.19 -15.13
N GLU A 134 21.59 7.87 -15.02
CA GLU A 134 21.92 7.00 -16.14
C GLU A 134 20.69 6.61 -17.00
N THR A 135 19.49 6.65 -16.43
CA THR A 135 18.27 6.13 -17.08
C THR A 135 17.41 7.20 -17.76
N GLY A 136 17.67 8.48 -17.49
CA GLY A 136 16.96 9.60 -18.11
C GLY A 136 15.52 9.79 -17.60
N ALA A 137 14.74 10.63 -18.29
CA ALA A 137 13.44 11.11 -17.80
C ALA A 137 12.35 10.01 -17.64
N ASP A 138 12.45 8.91 -18.38
CA ASP A 138 11.51 7.79 -18.29
C ASP A 138 11.80 6.86 -17.09
N GLY A 139 12.95 7.03 -16.44
CA GLY A 139 13.40 6.25 -15.28
C GLY A 139 13.78 4.79 -15.59
N PRO A 140 14.32 4.06 -14.61
CA PRO A 140 14.71 2.66 -14.80
C PRO A 140 13.48 1.78 -14.95
N VAL A 141 13.38 1.05 -16.07
CA VAL A 141 12.38 -0.02 -16.22
C VAL A 141 12.96 -1.32 -15.68
N PRO A 142 12.41 -1.91 -14.60
CA PRO A 142 12.92 -3.16 -14.05
C PRO A 142 12.90 -4.29 -15.08
N PRO A 143 13.95 -5.13 -15.15
CA PRO A 143 14.15 -6.06 -16.27
C PRO A 143 13.09 -7.18 -16.35
N MET A 144 12.42 -7.51 -15.24
CA MET A 144 11.34 -8.51 -15.21
C MET A 144 9.94 -7.88 -15.30
N LEU A 145 9.81 -6.56 -15.25
CA LEU A 145 8.51 -5.89 -15.13
C LEU A 145 7.58 -6.19 -16.31
N THR A 146 8.11 -6.23 -17.53
CA THR A 146 7.32 -6.56 -18.73
C THR A 146 6.77 -7.99 -18.69
N ALA A 147 7.60 -8.95 -18.27
CA ALA A 147 7.18 -10.34 -18.12
C ALA A 147 6.12 -10.49 -17.02
N PHE A 148 6.33 -9.83 -15.88
CA PHE A 148 5.39 -9.81 -14.77
C PHE A 148 4.02 -9.25 -15.17
N HIS A 149 3.97 -8.10 -15.84
CA HIS A 149 2.73 -7.50 -16.31
C HIS A 149 2.02 -8.32 -17.40
N SER A 150 2.71 -9.24 -18.08
CA SER A 150 2.09 -10.14 -19.06
C SER A 150 1.26 -11.27 -18.43
N LEU A 151 1.44 -11.51 -17.13
CA LEU A 151 0.72 -12.56 -16.40
C LEU A 151 -0.66 -12.08 -15.95
N PRO A 152 -1.62 -12.98 -15.67
CA PRO A 152 -2.89 -12.61 -15.04
C PRO A 152 -2.68 -11.95 -13.67
N THR A 153 -3.52 -10.96 -13.31
CA THR A 153 -3.42 -10.23 -12.02
C THR A 153 -3.38 -11.15 -10.80
N ARG A 154 -4.10 -12.28 -10.85
CA ARG A 154 -4.07 -13.34 -9.83
C ARG A 154 -2.67 -13.91 -9.63
N VAL A 155 -1.96 -14.19 -10.72
CA VAL A 155 -0.59 -14.73 -10.70
C VAL A 155 0.39 -13.66 -10.20
N GLN A 156 0.25 -12.42 -10.68
CA GLN A 156 1.06 -11.29 -10.22
C GLN A 156 0.98 -11.11 -8.69
N GLY A 157 -0.24 -11.18 -8.15
CA GLY A 157 -0.51 -11.12 -6.71
C GLY A 157 0.15 -12.24 -5.90
N LEU A 158 0.04 -13.48 -6.37
CA LEU A 158 0.66 -14.64 -5.72
C LEU A 158 2.19 -14.56 -5.72
N VAL A 159 2.79 -14.12 -6.83
CA VAL A 159 4.24 -13.87 -6.88
C VAL A 159 4.62 -12.80 -5.86
N TRP A 160 3.96 -11.65 -5.90
CA TRP A 160 4.38 -10.51 -5.09
C TRP A 160 4.18 -10.77 -3.59
N TYR A 161 2.94 -11.01 -3.16
CA TYR A 161 2.66 -11.19 -1.74
C TYR A 161 3.13 -12.55 -1.21
N GLY A 162 3.21 -13.58 -2.07
CA GLY A 162 3.55 -14.93 -1.65
C GLY A 162 5.04 -15.27 -1.70
N VAL A 163 5.81 -14.68 -2.61
CA VAL A 163 7.22 -15.00 -2.83
C VAL A 163 8.14 -13.80 -2.55
N VAL A 164 7.78 -12.60 -3.01
CA VAL A 164 8.65 -11.41 -2.84
C VAL A 164 8.54 -10.83 -1.44
N ASP A 165 7.32 -10.56 -0.99
CA ASP A 165 7.09 -10.01 0.35
C ASP A 165 7.05 -11.08 1.45
N GLU A 166 6.79 -12.34 1.08
CA GLU A 166 6.50 -13.47 1.99
C GLU A 166 5.46 -13.10 3.06
N GLN A 167 4.35 -12.50 2.64
CA GLN A 167 3.23 -12.28 3.54
C GLN A 167 2.68 -13.62 4.06
N PRO A 168 2.22 -13.67 5.32
CA PRO A 168 1.45 -14.80 5.81
C PRO A 168 0.27 -15.10 4.87
N ASP A 169 0.00 -16.39 4.62
CA ASP A 169 -1.00 -16.82 3.64
C ASP A 169 -2.38 -16.23 3.92
N ALA A 170 -2.75 -16.10 5.20
CA ALA A 170 -4.01 -15.47 5.62
C ALA A 170 -4.08 -13.98 5.24
N THR A 171 -2.99 -13.24 5.42
CA THR A 171 -2.91 -11.80 5.08
C THR A 171 -2.93 -11.61 3.56
N ALA A 172 -2.13 -12.39 2.83
CA ALA A 172 -2.12 -12.37 1.37
C ALA A 172 -3.49 -12.72 0.79
N ALA A 173 -4.19 -13.68 1.39
CA ALA A 173 -5.54 -14.07 1.00
C ALA A 173 -6.53 -12.90 1.12
N VAL A 174 -6.46 -12.11 2.19
CA VAL A 174 -7.28 -10.89 2.34
C VAL A 174 -6.95 -9.89 1.24
N TYR A 175 -5.67 -9.58 0.99
CA TYR A 175 -5.29 -8.58 -0.02
C TYR A 175 -5.74 -8.98 -1.43
N LEU A 176 -5.63 -10.26 -1.76
CA LEU A 176 -5.96 -10.81 -3.08
C LEU A 176 -7.44 -11.17 -3.26
N GLY A 177 -8.20 -11.30 -2.16
CA GLY A 177 -9.55 -11.83 -2.19
C GLY A 177 -9.61 -13.33 -2.47
N PHE A 178 -8.61 -14.07 -1.97
CA PHE A 178 -8.50 -15.53 -2.11
C PHE A 178 -8.77 -16.23 -0.78
N THR A 179 -8.79 -17.56 -0.80
CA THR A 179 -8.65 -18.35 0.43
C THR A 179 -7.17 -18.50 0.80
N PRO A 180 -6.83 -18.73 2.09
CA PRO A 180 -5.46 -19.05 2.47
C PRO A 180 -4.90 -20.26 1.69
N GLN A 181 -5.72 -21.27 1.43
CA GLN A 181 -5.33 -22.46 0.66
C GLN A 181 -4.98 -22.12 -0.79
N ASP A 182 -5.76 -21.26 -1.47
CA ASP A 182 -5.43 -20.77 -2.81
C ASP A 182 -4.05 -20.10 -2.85
N VAL A 183 -3.69 -19.39 -1.79
CA VAL A 183 -2.37 -18.77 -1.66
C VAL A 183 -1.29 -19.83 -1.46
N THR A 184 -1.47 -20.74 -0.50
CA THR A 184 -0.50 -21.80 -0.20
C THR A 184 -0.17 -22.65 -1.44
N TYR A 185 -1.20 -23.14 -2.14
CA TYR A 185 -1.00 -24.02 -3.30
C TYR A 185 -0.69 -23.25 -4.59
N GLY A 186 -1.05 -21.97 -4.67
CA GLY A 186 -0.85 -21.14 -5.85
C GLY A 186 0.57 -20.62 -6.03
N LYS A 187 1.32 -20.42 -4.95
CA LYS A 187 2.67 -19.78 -4.95
C LYS A 187 3.64 -20.41 -5.95
N GLU A 188 3.85 -21.73 -5.87
CA GLU A 188 4.84 -22.43 -6.70
C GLU A 188 4.49 -22.34 -8.20
N SER A 189 3.21 -22.58 -8.53
CA SER A 189 2.74 -22.48 -9.91
C SER A 189 2.86 -21.06 -10.47
N ALA A 190 2.58 -20.04 -9.64
CA ALA A 190 2.68 -18.63 -10.03
C ALA A 190 4.14 -18.21 -10.24
N PHE A 191 5.04 -18.68 -9.38
CA PHE A 191 6.47 -18.49 -9.51
C PHE A 191 7.02 -19.13 -10.79
N GLN A 192 6.63 -20.37 -11.08
CA GLN A 192 7.02 -21.07 -12.31
C GLN A 192 6.51 -20.34 -13.56
N ALA A 193 5.26 -19.86 -13.55
CA ALA A 193 4.71 -19.07 -14.64
C ALA A 193 5.51 -17.79 -14.90
N LEU A 194 5.95 -17.10 -13.83
CA LEU A 194 6.81 -15.93 -13.97
C LEU A 194 8.20 -16.28 -14.51
N ARG A 195 8.85 -17.35 -14.02
CA ARG A 195 10.14 -17.80 -14.54
C ARG A 195 10.09 -18.03 -16.05
N GLN A 196 9.04 -18.72 -16.52
CA GLN A 196 8.82 -18.97 -17.94
C GLN A 196 8.55 -17.69 -18.73
N ALA A 197 7.76 -16.77 -18.19
CA ALA A 197 7.49 -15.48 -18.82
C ALA A 197 8.75 -14.62 -18.95
N CYS A 198 9.59 -14.55 -17.91
CA CYS A 198 10.88 -13.84 -17.93
C CYS A 198 11.82 -14.43 -18.99
N LEU A 199 11.97 -15.75 -19.00
CA LEU A 199 12.80 -16.44 -20.00
C LEU A 199 12.31 -16.14 -21.42
N LYS A 200 11.01 -16.30 -21.68
CA LYS A 200 10.41 -16.01 -22.99
C LYS A 200 10.65 -14.56 -23.42
N ALA A 201 10.40 -13.60 -22.51
CA ALA A 201 10.57 -12.18 -22.78
C ALA A 201 12.03 -11.83 -23.08
N ARG A 202 12.99 -12.42 -22.35
CA ARG A 202 14.41 -12.18 -22.59
C ARG A 202 14.90 -12.74 -23.91
N LEU A 203 14.51 -13.97 -24.24
CA LEU A 203 14.88 -14.59 -25.52
C LEU A 203 14.26 -13.83 -26.70
N ALA A 204 13.07 -13.25 -26.55
CA ALA A 204 12.46 -12.41 -27.58
C ALA A 204 13.23 -11.11 -27.87
N ARG A 205 13.99 -10.57 -26.89
CA ARG A 205 14.81 -9.36 -27.07
C ARG A 205 16.04 -9.58 -27.95
N SER A 206 16.45 -10.83 -28.17
CA SER A 206 17.63 -11.12 -29.01
C SER A 206 17.42 -10.76 -30.50
N GLY A 207 16.16 -10.66 -30.95
CA GLY A 207 15.80 -10.50 -32.35
C GLY A 207 16.09 -11.73 -33.23
N ASN A 208 16.78 -12.74 -32.70
CA ASN A 208 17.08 -13.98 -33.40
C ASN A 208 16.05 -15.06 -33.04
N PRO A 209 15.23 -15.52 -33.99
CA PRO A 209 14.21 -16.53 -33.72
C PRO A 209 14.79 -17.85 -33.20
N SER A 210 16.04 -18.19 -33.56
CA SER A 210 16.69 -19.43 -33.10
C SER A 210 16.93 -19.45 -31.59
N CYS A 211 16.96 -18.30 -30.91
CA CYS A 211 17.11 -18.25 -29.46
C CYS A 211 15.92 -18.92 -28.73
N GLN A 212 14.74 -18.95 -29.35
CA GLN A 212 13.57 -19.63 -28.76
C GLN A 212 13.75 -21.15 -28.69
N ASP A 213 14.56 -21.73 -29.58
CA ASP A 213 14.85 -23.17 -29.60
C ASP A 213 15.66 -23.60 -28.37
N PHE A 214 16.46 -22.69 -27.81
CA PHE A 214 17.25 -22.93 -26.59
C PHE A 214 16.44 -22.80 -25.29
N ARG A 215 15.18 -22.36 -25.34
CA ARG A 215 14.35 -22.15 -24.13
C ARG A 215 14.27 -23.40 -23.25
N ARG A 216 13.97 -24.56 -23.85
CA ARG A 216 13.87 -25.83 -23.11
C ARG A 216 15.23 -26.27 -22.58
N LEU A 217 16.31 -26.06 -23.34
CA LEU A 217 17.67 -26.40 -22.90
C LEU A 217 18.07 -25.59 -21.66
N ILE A 218 17.72 -24.30 -21.62
CA ILE A 218 17.91 -23.45 -20.44
C ILE A 218 17.06 -23.95 -19.26
N GLU A 219 15.78 -24.26 -19.49
CA GLU A 219 14.89 -24.80 -18.44
C GLU A 219 15.42 -26.11 -17.84
N GLU A 220 15.97 -27.01 -18.66
CA GLU A 220 16.57 -28.28 -18.22
C GLU A 220 17.91 -28.08 -17.50
N ALA A 221 18.73 -27.13 -17.94
CA ALA A 221 20.02 -26.82 -17.34
C ALA A 221 19.88 -26.14 -15.96
N VAL A 222 18.78 -25.43 -15.73
CA VAL A 222 18.52 -24.71 -14.47
C VAL A 222 17.53 -25.45 -13.56
N ARG A 223 17.31 -26.75 -13.79
CA ARG A 223 16.55 -27.55 -12.82
C ARG A 223 17.26 -27.58 -11.46
N PRO A 224 16.52 -27.48 -10.34
CA PRO A 224 17.09 -27.70 -9.01
C PRO A 224 17.66 -29.11 -8.90
N ASP A 225 16.89 -30.10 -9.36
CA ASP A 225 17.25 -31.50 -9.31
C ASP A 225 17.72 -31.98 -10.69
N HIS A 226 18.91 -32.60 -10.73
CA HIS A 226 19.48 -33.23 -11.92
C HIS A 226 19.55 -32.28 -13.14
N PRO A 227 20.26 -31.13 -13.03
CA PRO A 227 20.40 -30.19 -14.13
C PRO A 227 21.07 -30.87 -15.34
N ARG A 228 20.52 -30.62 -16.53
CA ARG A 228 21.01 -31.21 -17.79
C ARG A 228 21.70 -30.15 -18.63
N TYR A 229 23.01 -30.27 -18.74
CA TYR A 229 23.84 -29.40 -19.56
C TYR A 229 24.04 -29.99 -20.96
N GLY A 230 24.15 -29.13 -21.97
CA GLY A 230 24.37 -29.54 -23.35
C GLY A 230 25.39 -28.63 -24.03
N MET A 231 26.31 -29.23 -24.78
CA MET A 231 27.39 -28.50 -25.47
C MET A 231 26.85 -27.43 -26.44
N ASP A 232 25.71 -27.68 -27.08
CA ASP A 232 25.08 -26.73 -28.00
C ASP A 232 24.60 -25.47 -27.29
N LEU A 233 24.07 -25.61 -26.07
CA LEU A 233 23.65 -24.48 -25.25
C LEU A 233 24.87 -23.67 -24.81
N ASP A 234 25.94 -24.33 -24.37
CA ASP A 234 27.18 -23.67 -23.97
C ASP A 234 27.82 -22.89 -25.13
N ALA A 235 27.88 -23.51 -26.32
CA ALA A 235 28.40 -22.88 -27.53
C ALA A 235 27.54 -21.67 -27.94
N HIS A 236 26.22 -21.76 -27.82
CA HIS A 236 25.34 -20.64 -28.13
C HIS A 236 25.46 -19.49 -27.13
N MET A 237 25.50 -19.77 -25.83
CA MET A 237 25.66 -18.75 -24.78
C MET A 237 27.01 -18.03 -24.87
N ALA A 238 28.06 -18.70 -25.35
CA ALA A 238 29.35 -18.05 -25.60
C ALA A 238 29.29 -16.96 -26.70
N LEU A 239 28.30 -17.03 -27.59
CA LEU A 239 28.12 -16.09 -28.71
C LEU A 239 26.91 -15.16 -28.54
N CYS A 240 25.93 -15.52 -27.71
CA CYS A 240 24.67 -14.80 -27.53
C CYS A 240 24.51 -14.29 -26.10
N ALA A 241 24.79 -13.00 -25.89
CA ALA A 241 24.65 -12.34 -24.59
C ALA A 241 23.22 -12.42 -24.01
N HIS A 242 22.18 -12.43 -24.87
CA HIS A 242 20.79 -12.56 -24.44
C HIS A 242 20.49 -13.93 -23.81
N CYS A 243 21.01 -15.01 -24.41
CA CYS A 243 20.83 -16.37 -23.87
C CYS A 243 21.68 -16.60 -22.62
N ALA A 244 22.90 -16.07 -22.58
CA ALA A 244 23.72 -16.09 -21.37
C ALA A 244 23.04 -15.37 -20.19
N ALA A 245 22.57 -14.14 -20.41
CA ALA A 245 21.85 -13.39 -19.39
C ALA A 245 20.50 -14.03 -19.00
N ALA A 246 19.81 -14.70 -19.93
CA ALA A 246 18.61 -15.46 -19.62
C ALA A 246 18.91 -16.66 -18.72
N TYR A 247 20.00 -17.39 -19.00
CA TYR A 247 20.46 -18.50 -18.17
C TYR A 247 20.84 -18.02 -16.76
N GLU A 248 21.64 -16.96 -16.65
CA GLU A 248 22.01 -16.36 -15.37
C GLU A 248 20.80 -15.88 -14.57
N GLU A 249 19.82 -15.22 -15.21
CA GLU A 249 18.57 -14.82 -14.55
C GLU A 249 17.80 -16.04 -14.03
N GLN A 250 17.72 -17.12 -14.80
CA GLN A 250 17.07 -18.34 -14.35
C GLN A 250 17.82 -18.98 -13.17
N CYS A 251 19.15 -18.94 -13.15
CA CYS A 251 19.94 -19.42 -12.03
C CYS A 251 19.68 -18.58 -10.77
N ALA A 252 19.67 -17.25 -10.90
CA ALA A 252 19.36 -16.35 -9.79
C ALA A 252 17.94 -16.61 -9.24
N LEU A 253 16.95 -16.79 -10.12
CA LEU A 253 15.59 -17.15 -9.71
C LEU A 253 15.53 -18.52 -9.01
N ARG A 254 16.35 -19.49 -9.42
CA ARG A 254 16.44 -20.80 -8.73
C ARG A 254 17.09 -20.66 -7.35
N ASP A 255 18.21 -19.96 -7.28
CA ASP A 255 19.10 -19.98 -6.10
C ASP A 255 18.63 -19.01 -5.01
N THR A 256 18.14 -17.83 -5.40
CA THR A 256 17.71 -16.77 -4.48
C THR A 256 16.40 -16.13 -4.96
N PRO A 257 15.29 -16.89 -5.05
CA PRO A 257 14.04 -16.47 -5.71
C PRO A 257 13.52 -15.11 -5.20
N ARG A 258 13.46 -14.92 -3.88
CA ARG A 258 12.97 -13.68 -3.26
C ARG A 258 13.80 -12.46 -3.67
N ALA A 259 15.13 -12.54 -3.53
CA ALA A 259 16.04 -11.45 -3.85
C ALA A 259 16.11 -11.17 -5.36
N ALA A 260 16.19 -12.22 -6.19
CA ALA A 260 16.23 -12.11 -7.64
C ALA A 260 14.94 -11.48 -8.20
N LEU A 261 13.78 -11.86 -7.66
CA LEU A 261 12.50 -11.25 -8.03
C LEU A 261 12.40 -9.80 -7.58
N ALA A 262 12.77 -9.49 -6.33
CA ALA A 262 12.72 -8.12 -5.84
C ALA A 262 13.63 -7.20 -6.67
N GLU A 263 14.86 -7.62 -6.97
CA GLU A 263 15.80 -6.89 -7.82
C GLU A 263 15.30 -6.76 -9.26
N GLY A 264 14.65 -7.79 -9.80
CA GLY A 264 14.13 -7.76 -11.17
C GLY A 264 12.82 -6.98 -11.35
N LEU A 265 12.05 -6.79 -10.28
CA LEU A 265 10.72 -6.16 -10.29
C LEU A 265 10.69 -4.75 -9.70
N LEU A 266 11.73 -4.33 -8.99
CA LEU A 266 11.90 -2.98 -8.47
C LEU A 266 12.97 -2.23 -9.26
N ALA A 267 12.86 -0.91 -9.31
CA ALA A 267 13.78 -0.07 -10.09
C ALA A 267 15.09 0.23 -9.34
N TRP A 268 15.15 -0.04 -8.03
CA TRP A 268 16.32 0.22 -7.20
C TRP A 268 16.28 -0.64 -5.93
N GLY A 269 17.43 -1.15 -5.49
CA GLY A 269 17.61 -1.73 -4.15
C GLY A 269 16.71 -2.93 -3.83
N GLY A 270 16.31 -3.71 -4.83
CA GLY A 270 15.33 -4.78 -4.65
C GLY A 270 15.87 -5.91 -3.77
N ALA A 271 17.13 -6.31 -3.94
CA ALA A 271 17.78 -7.29 -3.08
C ALA A 271 17.84 -6.82 -1.61
N ALA A 272 18.09 -5.52 -1.37
CA ALA A 272 18.10 -4.95 -0.01
C ALA A 272 16.69 -4.92 0.61
N TYR A 273 15.67 -4.59 -0.18
CA TYR A 273 14.26 -4.69 0.24
C TYR A 273 13.89 -6.13 0.62
N ALA A 274 14.36 -7.12 -0.14
CA ALA A 274 14.12 -8.52 0.15
C ALA A 274 14.78 -8.96 1.46
N THR A 275 15.91 -8.39 1.87
CA THR A 275 16.63 -8.77 3.11
C THR A 275 16.12 -8.11 4.38
N ASP A 276 15.62 -6.87 4.31
CA ASP A 276 15.14 -6.11 5.49
C ASP A 276 13.68 -6.43 5.87
N GLY A 277 12.97 -7.22 5.05
CA GLY A 277 11.51 -7.43 5.13
C GLY A 277 11.00 -8.40 6.19
N SER A 278 11.83 -8.96 7.08
CA SER A 278 11.35 -9.76 8.21
C SER A 278 10.87 -8.85 9.35
N GLY A 279 9.74 -8.19 9.12
CA GLY A 279 9.07 -7.32 10.08
C GLY A 279 8.45 -8.10 11.24
N THR A 280 9.27 -8.54 12.19
CA THR A 280 8.85 -8.66 13.58
C THR A 280 9.34 -7.39 14.29
N PRO A 281 8.47 -6.53 14.85
CA PRO A 281 8.90 -5.43 15.70
C PRO A 281 9.33 -6.03 17.05
N GLY A 282 10.57 -6.48 17.09
CA GLY A 282 11.19 -7.08 18.26
C GLY A 282 12.70 -7.14 18.05
N ASP A 283 13.38 -6.12 18.56
CA ASP A 283 14.83 -6.09 18.76
C ASP A 283 15.71 -5.97 17.49
N ALA A 284 15.51 -4.91 16.71
CA ALA A 284 16.57 -4.41 15.83
C ALA A 284 17.63 -3.67 16.68
N SER A 285 18.51 -4.46 17.31
CA SER A 285 19.72 -3.94 17.92
C SER A 285 20.52 -3.17 16.87
N ARG A 286 20.77 -1.89 17.16
CA ARG A 286 21.61 -1.00 16.36
C ARG A 286 23.01 -1.59 16.25
N LEU A 287 23.30 -2.34 15.19
CA LEU A 287 24.66 -2.42 14.71
C LEU A 287 24.95 -1.16 13.91
N SER A 288 25.57 -0.24 14.64
CA SER A 288 26.22 0.99 14.21
C SER A 288 26.74 0.93 12.77
N ARG A 289 26.12 1.74 11.89
CA ARG A 289 26.79 2.29 10.71
C ARG A 289 27.89 3.23 11.19
N THR A 290 29.07 2.68 11.45
CA THR A 290 30.33 3.42 11.36
C THR A 290 31.18 2.79 10.26
N ALA A 291 30.81 3.06 9.00
CA ALA A 291 31.72 2.86 7.88
C ALA A 291 32.75 4.01 7.91
N ARG A 292 33.75 3.84 8.78
CA ARG A 292 34.93 4.69 8.82
C ARG A 292 35.75 4.36 7.57
N HIS A 293 36.01 5.38 6.75
CA HIS A 293 36.91 5.30 5.61
C HIS A 293 38.32 4.97 6.12
N SER A 294 38.75 3.71 5.92
CA SER A 294 40.14 3.31 6.07
C SER A 294 40.57 2.51 4.85
N ARG A 295 41.37 3.15 4.02
CA ARG A 295 42.16 2.52 2.96
C ARG A 295 43.20 1.62 3.60
N THR A 296 43.15 0.31 3.35
CA THR A 296 44.33 -0.57 3.23
C THR A 296 43.94 -1.90 2.57
N THR A 297 44.58 -2.12 1.42
CA THR A 297 44.93 -3.35 0.69
C THR A 297 44.67 -4.75 1.28
N ALA A 298 44.26 -5.65 0.36
CA ALA A 298 44.21 -7.13 0.38
C ALA A 298 42.98 -7.75 1.08
N ALA A 299 42.24 -8.71 0.53
CA ALA A 299 42.54 -9.68 -0.51
C ALA A 299 41.31 -9.96 -1.41
N ALA A 300 41.57 -10.09 -2.71
CA ALA A 300 40.62 -10.50 -3.72
C ALA A 300 40.33 -12.00 -3.61
N ALA A 301 39.05 -12.36 -3.43
CA ALA A 301 38.54 -13.71 -3.61
C ALA A 301 37.73 -13.78 -4.92
N TRP A 302 38.46 -13.99 -6.02
CA TRP A 302 38.15 -14.88 -7.14
C TRP A 302 36.74 -14.81 -7.75
N LEU A 303 36.57 -13.94 -8.74
CA LEU A 303 35.67 -14.17 -9.88
C LEU A 303 36.44 -14.96 -10.95
N PRO A 304 35.91 -16.06 -11.52
CA PRO A 304 36.51 -16.70 -12.69
C PRO A 304 36.23 -15.84 -13.93
N SER A 305 37.08 -14.87 -14.18
CA SER A 305 37.11 -14.09 -15.42
C SER A 305 37.71 -14.93 -16.53
N ARG A 306 36.87 -15.52 -17.39
CA ARG A 306 37.31 -16.19 -18.63
C ARG A 306 37.71 -15.14 -19.65
N ARG A 307 39.02 -15.00 -19.84
CA ARG A 307 39.65 -14.17 -20.88
C ARG A 307 39.39 -14.79 -22.26
N PHE A 308 38.58 -14.16 -23.10
CA PHE A 308 38.76 -14.27 -24.54
C PHE A 308 39.85 -13.27 -24.94
N ALA A 309 41.03 -13.79 -25.25
CA ALA A 309 42.09 -13.00 -25.86
C ALA A 309 41.66 -12.65 -27.29
N LEU A 310 41.35 -11.37 -27.50
CA LEU A 310 41.33 -10.76 -28.82
C LEU A 310 42.76 -10.76 -29.37
N ALA A 311 43.02 -11.57 -30.39
CA ALA A 311 44.16 -11.40 -31.27
C ALA A 311 43.65 -10.85 -32.60
N SER A 312 43.80 -9.54 -32.77
CA SER A 312 43.58 -8.84 -34.05
C SER A 312 44.71 -7.84 -34.23
N ALA A 313 45.67 -8.18 -35.08
CA ALA A 313 46.54 -7.22 -35.76
C ALA A 313 47.31 -7.92 -36.89
N ALA A 314 46.81 -7.79 -38.13
CA ALA A 314 47.66 -7.67 -39.32
C ALA A 314 46.90 -6.91 -40.40
N LEU A 315 47.48 -5.77 -40.79
CA LEU A 315 47.06 -4.80 -41.80
C LEU A 315 46.91 -5.41 -43.21
N GLY A 316 46.06 -4.80 -44.04
CA GLY A 316 46.05 -5.04 -45.49
C GLY A 316 45.09 -4.13 -46.26
N VAL A 317 45.58 -2.98 -46.69
CA VAL A 317 44.96 -1.96 -47.55
C VAL A 317 44.36 -2.53 -48.85
N ALA A 318 43.13 -2.12 -49.20
CA ALA A 318 42.74 -1.78 -50.58
C ALA A 318 41.37 -1.06 -50.62
N VAL A 319 41.39 0.21 -51.00
CA VAL A 319 40.22 1.02 -51.36
C VAL A 319 39.99 0.87 -52.87
N ALA A 320 38.80 0.36 -53.24
CA ALA A 320 37.95 0.59 -54.44
C ALA A 320 38.57 0.53 -55.87
N PRO A 321 37.81 0.31 -56.98
CA PRO A 321 36.34 0.30 -57.12
C PRO A 321 35.75 -0.85 -57.99
N LEU A 322 34.46 -1.17 -57.81
CA LEU A 322 33.62 -1.66 -58.91
C LEU A 322 32.16 -1.20 -58.72
N LEU A 323 31.96 0.10 -58.94
CA LEU A 323 30.70 0.61 -59.48
C LEU A 323 30.74 0.34 -60.99
N VAL A 324 29.57 0.04 -61.57
CA VAL A 324 29.31 -0.34 -62.98
C VAL A 324 29.38 -1.85 -63.25
N TYR A 325 28.39 -2.58 -62.75
CA TYR A 325 27.74 -3.60 -63.57
C TYR A 325 26.23 -3.65 -63.23
N LEU A 326 25.48 -2.97 -64.09
CA LEU A 326 24.10 -3.26 -64.48
C LEU A 326 22.96 -2.95 -63.49
N LEU A 327 22.56 -1.68 -63.56
CA LEU A 327 21.15 -1.36 -63.83
C LEU A 327 20.72 -2.09 -65.13
N SER A 328 19.80 -3.05 -65.02
CA SER A 328 18.71 -3.18 -65.98
C SER A 328 17.54 -3.93 -65.34
N PRO A 329 16.32 -3.41 -65.47
CA PRO A 329 15.11 -3.97 -64.86
C PRO A 329 14.55 -5.07 -65.76
N ASN A 330 14.33 -6.26 -65.21
CA ASN A 330 13.46 -7.24 -65.85
C ASN A 330 12.21 -7.41 -65.00
N GLY A 331 11.14 -6.76 -65.48
CA GLY A 331 9.79 -7.05 -65.05
C GLY A 331 9.40 -8.46 -65.50
N SER A 332 8.73 -9.18 -64.60
CA SER A 332 7.90 -10.35 -64.87
C SER A 332 7.05 -10.63 -63.62
N GLU A 333 5.90 -9.98 -63.51
CA GLU A 333 4.69 -10.67 -63.04
C GLU A 333 4.07 -11.37 -64.27
N PRO A 334 3.20 -12.41 -64.16
CA PRO A 334 2.35 -12.76 -63.01
C PRO A 334 2.25 -14.26 -62.69
N GLN A 335 1.78 -14.62 -61.47
CA GLN A 335 0.71 -15.64 -61.35
C GLN A 335 0.08 -15.59 -59.95
N ARG A 336 -1.17 -15.11 -59.95
CA ARG A 336 -2.20 -15.26 -58.93
C ARG A 336 -2.41 -16.75 -58.62
N ALA A 337 -2.20 -17.16 -57.37
CA ALA A 337 -2.81 -18.36 -56.80
C ALA A 337 -3.59 -17.94 -55.54
N ALA A 338 -4.91 -17.86 -55.72
CA ALA A 338 -5.86 -17.61 -54.66
C ALA A 338 -5.95 -18.85 -53.76
N ASN A 339 -5.53 -18.71 -52.49
CA ASN A 339 -5.93 -19.62 -51.44
C ASN A 339 -6.76 -18.84 -50.43
N SER A 340 -8.07 -18.85 -50.67
CA SER A 340 -9.11 -18.50 -49.71
C SER A 340 -9.05 -19.49 -48.54
N VAL A 341 -8.61 -19.03 -47.37
CA VAL A 341 -8.82 -19.74 -46.11
C VAL A 341 -9.93 -19.02 -45.35
N THR A 342 -11.08 -19.68 -45.36
CA THR A 342 -12.32 -19.36 -44.66
C THR A 342 -12.08 -19.11 -43.17
N THR A 343 -12.47 -17.92 -42.72
CA THR A 343 -12.58 -17.54 -41.31
C THR A 343 -13.77 -18.28 -40.68
N PRO A 344 -13.61 -19.08 -39.60
CA PRO A 344 -14.75 -19.63 -38.89
C PRO A 344 -15.39 -18.55 -38.00
N GLN A 345 -16.59 -18.15 -38.36
CA GLN A 345 -17.49 -17.33 -37.56
C GLN A 345 -17.99 -18.14 -36.34
N PRO A 346 -18.01 -17.55 -35.12
CA PRO A 346 -18.50 -18.25 -33.93
C PRO A 346 -20.02 -18.44 -33.98
N PRO A 347 -20.56 -19.56 -33.47
CA PRO A 347 -22.01 -19.75 -33.35
C PRO A 347 -22.59 -18.78 -32.31
N ALA A 348 -23.68 -18.12 -32.71
CA ALA A 348 -24.49 -17.26 -31.84
C ALA A 348 -25.14 -18.09 -30.73
N VAL A 349 -24.75 -17.86 -29.49
CA VAL A 349 -25.45 -18.41 -28.32
C VAL A 349 -26.54 -17.41 -27.92
N THR A 350 -27.78 -17.80 -28.19
CA THR A 350 -28.99 -17.12 -27.73
C THR A 350 -29.18 -17.46 -26.25
N VAL A 351 -28.96 -16.50 -25.35
CA VAL A 351 -29.37 -16.63 -23.95
C VAL A 351 -30.52 -15.66 -23.71
N THR A 352 -31.67 -16.27 -23.47
CA THR A 352 -32.97 -15.70 -23.13
C THR A 352 -32.87 -14.75 -21.94
N ALA A 353 -33.30 -13.50 -22.13
CA ALA A 353 -33.49 -12.54 -21.05
C ALA A 353 -34.76 -12.92 -20.26
N THR A 354 -34.59 -13.37 -19.02
CA THR A 354 -35.71 -13.51 -18.08
C THR A 354 -35.90 -12.18 -17.34
N VAL A 355 -36.84 -11.38 -17.83
CA VAL A 355 -37.36 -10.20 -17.14
C VAL A 355 -38.33 -10.67 -16.06
N SER A 356 -37.99 -10.47 -14.79
CA SER A 356 -38.97 -10.51 -13.69
C SER A 356 -39.30 -9.08 -13.29
N ALA A 357 -40.39 -8.56 -13.85
CA ALA A 357 -41.14 -7.43 -13.32
C ALA A 357 -42.32 -7.97 -12.50
N THR A 358 -42.95 -7.09 -11.69
CA THR A 358 -44.20 -7.30 -10.89
C THR A 358 -43.90 -7.68 -9.43
N SER A 359 -44.34 -7.00 -8.37
CA SER A 359 -45.17 -5.80 -8.19
C SER A 359 -45.13 -5.37 -6.72
N SER A 360 -45.23 -4.05 -6.50
CA SER A 360 -45.64 -3.45 -5.23
C SER A 360 -47.10 -3.84 -4.89
N PRO A 361 -47.48 -3.90 -3.60
CA PRO A 361 -48.38 -2.85 -3.15
C PRO A 361 -48.06 -2.29 -1.76
N SER A 362 -48.12 -0.97 -1.68
CA SER A 362 -48.45 -0.21 -0.47
C SER A 362 -49.91 -0.48 -0.06
N PRO A 363 -50.21 -0.43 1.24
CA PRO A 363 -51.36 0.39 1.62
C PRO A 363 -51.00 1.37 2.74
N THR A 364 -51.24 2.64 2.41
CA THR A 364 -51.52 3.72 3.34
C THR A 364 -52.73 3.35 4.21
N ARG A 365 -52.62 3.47 5.53
CA ARG A 365 -53.78 3.76 6.40
C ARG A 365 -53.37 4.54 7.64
N THR A 366 -53.75 5.80 7.58
CA THR A 366 -54.00 6.76 8.66
C THR A 366 -54.86 6.14 9.77
N THR A 367 -54.47 6.28 11.04
CA THR A 367 -55.42 6.41 12.16
C THR A 367 -54.75 6.92 13.45
N LYS A 368 -55.11 8.16 13.80
CA LYS A 368 -55.48 8.70 15.11
C LYS A 368 -54.90 8.10 16.42
N SER A 369 -54.28 9.03 17.17
CA SER A 369 -54.27 9.18 18.65
C SER A 369 -55.48 8.53 19.37
N PRO A 370 -55.26 7.99 20.59
CA PRO A 370 -55.56 8.80 21.77
C PRO A 370 -54.54 8.65 22.93
N GLU A 371 -54.41 9.73 23.67
CA GLU A 371 -53.89 9.77 25.03
C GLU A 371 -54.78 8.98 26.00
N PRO A 372 -54.21 8.47 27.12
CA PRO A 372 -54.78 8.91 28.39
C PRO A 372 -53.71 9.26 29.43
N THR A 373 -53.91 10.43 30.02
CA THR A 373 -53.44 10.87 31.32
C THR A 373 -53.76 9.81 32.39
N ARG A 374 -52.81 9.47 33.28
CA ARG A 374 -53.13 9.16 34.69
C ARG A 374 -51.94 9.29 35.64
N THR A 375 -52.13 10.22 36.55
CA THR A 375 -51.43 10.56 37.79
C THR A 375 -51.26 9.37 38.74
N SER A 376 -50.08 9.22 39.34
CA SER A 376 -49.93 8.64 40.69
C SER A 376 -48.73 9.20 41.45
N LYS A 377 -48.99 9.51 42.72
CA LYS A 377 -48.21 10.22 43.73
C LYS A 377 -46.92 9.49 44.19
N PRO A 378 -46.02 10.19 44.92
CA PRO A 378 -44.68 9.72 45.28
C PRO A 378 -44.63 9.01 46.65
N PRO A 379 -43.64 8.14 46.92
CA PRO A 379 -43.33 7.70 48.27
C PRO A 379 -42.36 8.68 48.97
N LYS A 380 -42.68 8.96 50.24
CA LYS A 380 -41.92 9.78 51.21
C LYS A 380 -40.92 8.89 51.99
N PRO A 381 -40.05 9.45 52.85
CA PRO A 381 -38.61 9.35 52.77
C PRO A 381 -38.00 8.31 53.73
N SER A 382 -36.97 7.58 53.31
CA SER A 382 -36.13 6.84 54.25
C SER A 382 -34.89 7.66 54.58
N LYS A 383 -34.71 7.95 55.87
CA LYS A 383 -33.55 8.63 56.45
C LYS A 383 -32.41 7.63 56.57
N THR A 384 -31.30 7.81 55.84
CA THR A 384 -29.98 7.34 56.32
C THR A 384 -28.82 8.05 55.61
N ALA A 385 -27.84 8.43 56.42
CA ALA A 385 -26.45 8.80 56.14
C ALA A 385 -26.17 10.01 55.21
N ARG A 386 -25.77 11.11 55.86
CA ARG A 386 -25.02 12.23 55.25
C ARG A 386 -23.67 11.71 54.74
N PRO A 387 -23.37 11.75 53.42
CA PRO A 387 -22.00 11.55 52.97
C PRO A 387 -21.16 12.76 53.37
N SER A 388 -20.01 12.46 53.97
CA SER A 388 -18.92 13.42 54.20
C SER A 388 -18.51 14.02 52.85
N PRO A 389 -18.18 15.31 52.75
CA PRO A 389 -17.73 15.89 51.48
C PRO A 389 -16.43 15.20 51.06
N THR A 390 -16.50 14.42 49.98
CA THR A 390 -15.33 14.01 49.22
C THR A 390 -14.60 15.28 48.80
N PRO A 391 -13.28 15.41 49.02
CA PRO A 391 -12.54 16.56 48.51
C PRO A 391 -12.76 16.63 47.00
N GLU A 392 -13.35 17.73 46.55
CA GLU A 392 -13.59 18.03 45.15
C GLU A 392 -12.23 18.00 44.45
N ARG A 393 -12.06 17.01 43.55
CA ARG A 393 -10.87 16.92 42.71
C ARG A 393 -10.75 18.27 41.99
N PRO A 394 -9.59 18.95 42.03
CA PRO A 394 -9.41 20.17 41.26
C PRO A 394 -9.86 19.92 39.82
N PRO A 395 -10.62 20.85 39.19
CA PRO A 395 -11.05 20.67 37.81
C PRO A 395 -9.81 20.39 36.95
N ALA A 396 -9.88 19.31 36.16
CA ALA A 396 -8.78 18.95 35.28
C ALA A 396 -8.56 20.12 34.30
N PRO A 397 -7.30 20.54 34.07
CA PRO A 397 -7.02 21.68 33.22
C PRO A 397 -7.54 21.41 31.80
N HIS A 398 -8.34 22.33 31.26
CA HIS A 398 -8.80 22.29 29.88
C HIS A 398 -7.66 22.63 28.91
N PRO A 399 -7.77 22.27 27.62
CA PRO A 399 -6.75 22.57 26.62
C PRO A 399 -6.37 24.06 26.62
N PRO A 400 -5.07 24.40 26.57
CA PRO A 400 -4.61 25.76 26.82
C PRO A 400 -4.92 26.72 25.66
N ASN A 401 -5.47 27.89 26.00
CA ASN A 401 -5.80 28.99 25.07
C ASN A 401 -4.60 29.77 24.51
N SER A 402 -3.35 29.51 24.94
CA SER A 402 -2.20 30.31 24.48
C SER A 402 -0.85 29.60 24.54
N ALA A 403 -0.68 28.64 25.45
CA ALA A 403 0.47 27.74 25.46
C ALA A 403 0.20 26.52 24.56
N TYR A 404 1.25 25.92 24.02
CA TYR A 404 1.14 24.57 23.45
C TYR A 404 1.15 23.55 24.59
N ALA A 405 0.33 22.52 24.49
CA ALA A 405 0.40 21.35 25.36
C ALA A 405 -0.15 20.12 24.64
N GLN A 406 0.06 18.94 25.21
CA GLN A 406 -0.72 17.77 24.80
C GLN A 406 -2.21 18.01 25.03
N VAL A 407 -3.04 17.45 24.15
CA VAL A 407 -4.50 17.42 24.29
C VAL A 407 -4.90 15.98 24.52
N VAL A 408 -5.23 15.64 25.76
CA VAL A 408 -5.36 14.26 26.26
C VAL A 408 -6.83 13.93 26.48
N ASN A 409 -7.29 12.83 25.89
CA ASN A 409 -8.64 12.33 26.06
C ASN A 409 -8.87 11.82 27.49
N ALA A 410 -10.00 12.19 28.10
CA ALA A 410 -10.26 11.88 29.51
C ALA A 410 -10.58 10.39 29.76
N GLU A 411 -11.17 9.68 28.80
CA GLU A 411 -11.51 8.26 28.92
C GLU A 411 -10.31 7.35 28.62
N SER A 412 -9.69 7.55 27.46
CA SER A 412 -8.63 6.65 26.97
C SER A 412 -7.22 7.03 27.45
N GLY A 413 -7.01 8.27 27.89
CA GLY A 413 -5.68 8.80 28.20
C GLY A 413 -4.78 8.97 26.97
N LEU A 414 -5.32 8.85 25.76
CA LEU A 414 -4.59 9.04 24.50
C LEU A 414 -4.50 10.52 24.13
N CYS A 415 -3.44 10.88 23.43
CA CYS A 415 -3.15 12.23 22.98
C CYS A 415 -3.65 12.44 21.55
N LEU A 416 -4.17 13.64 21.29
CA LEU A 416 -4.44 14.17 19.96
C LEU A 416 -3.12 14.22 19.16
N ASP A 417 -3.01 13.44 18.10
CA ASP A 417 -1.76 13.21 17.36
C ASP A 417 -1.99 13.35 15.85
N ILE A 418 -1.01 13.89 15.12
CA ILE A 418 -1.06 13.97 13.65
C ILE A 418 -0.43 12.68 13.10
N ASP A 419 -1.22 11.85 12.40
CA ASP A 419 -0.71 10.59 11.82
C ASP A 419 0.16 10.83 10.58
N GLY A 420 1.45 11.04 10.82
CA GLY A 420 2.46 11.16 9.79
C GLY A 420 2.78 12.59 9.40
N ASP A 421 3.30 12.77 8.18
CA ASP A 421 3.76 14.07 7.71
C ASP A 421 2.57 14.98 7.36
N PRO A 422 2.68 16.30 7.57
CA PRO A 422 1.58 17.22 7.41
C PRO A 422 1.31 17.51 5.94
N GLN A 423 0.07 17.32 5.55
CA GLN A 423 -0.49 17.84 4.32
C GLN A 423 -1.97 18.15 4.58
N ASN A 424 -2.56 18.99 3.74
CA ASN A 424 -3.99 19.25 3.78
C ASN A 424 -4.77 17.92 3.75
N GLY A 425 -5.55 17.70 4.80
CA GLY A 425 -6.31 16.48 5.04
C GLY A 425 -5.58 15.34 5.76
N THR A 426 -4.32 15.47 6.22
CA THR A 426 -3.67 14.46 7.07
C THR A 426 -4.52 14.16 8.29
N ASP A 427 -4.57 12.90 8.70
CA ASP A 427 -5.40 12.42 9.80
C ASP A 427 -4.90 12.92 11.14
N VAL A 428 -5.85 13.24 12.01
CA VAL A 428 -5.60 13.48 13.43
C VAL A 428 -6.30 12.35 14.19
N ASP A 429 -5.54 11.64 14.99
CA ASP A 429 -5.92 10.39 15.64
C ASP A 429 -5.66 10.47 17.16
N ALA A 430 -6.13 9.47 17.89
CA ALA A 430 -5.86 9.29 19.32
C ALA A 430 -4.71 8.30 19.47
N ALA A 431 -3.52 8.77 19.87
CA ALA A 431 -2.32 7.95 20.00
C ALA A 431 -1.78 7.93 21.43
N THR A 432 -0.95 6.93 21.76
CA THR A 432 -0.25 6.90 23.05
C THR A 432 0.51 8.21 23.25
N CYS A 433 0.33 8.83 24.42
CA CYS A 433 1.01 10.07 24.74
C CYS A 433 2.54 9.88 24.83
N THR A 434 3.28 10.73 24.11
CA THR A 434 4.75 10.78 24.05
C THR A 434 5.23 12.22 24.11
N SER A 435 6.53 12.44 24.24
CA SER A 435 7.10 13.80 24.16
C SER A 435 7.09 14.42 22.76
N SER A 436 6.50 13.74 21.76
CA SER A 436 6.44 14.16 20.36
C SER A 436 5.91 15.57 20.20
N ARG A 437 6.40 16.26 19.17
CA ARG A 437 5.93 17.59 18.79
C ARG A 437 4.56 17.53 18.09
N ASP A 438 4.25 16.41 17.44
CA ASP A 438 3.00 16.21 16.69
C ASP A 438 1.78 16.07 17.60
N GLN A 439 2.01 15.83 18.90
CA GLN A 439 0.97 15.70 19.93
C GLN A 439 0.66 17.00 20.66
N ARG A 440 1.28 18.10 20.24
CA ARG A 440 1.18 19.38 20.96
C ARG A 440 0.36 20.35 20.15
N TRP A 441 -0.65 20.92 20.81
CA TRP A 441 -1.62 21.81 20.21
C TRP A 441 -1.82 23.03 21.08
N ARG A 442 -2.18 24.14 20.46
CA ARG A 442 -2.62 25.36 21.13
C ARG A 442 -4.04 25.64 20.67
N VAL A 443 -4.95 25.87 21.63
CA VAL A 443 -6.24 26.48 21.32
C VAL A 443 -5.97 27.97 21.14
N ASP A 444 -6.33 28.54 20.00
CA ASP A 444 -6.32 29.98 19.78
C ASP A 444 -7.78 30.42 19.73
N SER A 445 -8.32 30.82 20.88
CA SER A 445 -9.74 31.20 21.00
C SER A 445 -10.07 32.51 20.29
N GLY A 446 -9.07 33.34 19.96
CA GLY A 446 -9.26 34.56 19.18
C GLY A 446 -9.55 34.28 17.71
N ARG A 447 -8.84 33.30 17.13
CA ARG A 447 -9.12 32.78 15.77
C ARG A 447 -10.11 31.61 15.75
N GLY A 448 -10.40 31.03 16.91
CA GLY A 448 -11.23 29.84 17.06
C GLY A 448 -10.59 28.57 16.51
N VAL A 449 -9.26 28.46 16.46
CA VAL A 449 -8.55 27.31 15.85
C VAL A 449 -7.79 26.48 16.87
N LEU A 450 -7.57 25.20 16.59
CA LEU A 450 -6.58 24.38 17.29
C LEU A 450 -5.35 24.24 16.38
N GLN A 451 -4.25 24.89 16.74
CA GLN A 451 -3.05 24.96 15.90
C GLN A 451 -1.98 23.96 16.36
N SER A 452 -1.33 23.30 15.41
CA SER A 452 -0.26 22.34 15.68
C SER A 452 1.04 23.03 16.10
N TYR A 453 1.76 22.42 17.05
CA TYR A 453 3.11 22.84 17.45
C TYR A 453 4.21 22.37 16.48
N ALA A 454 4.07 21.15 15.96
CA ALA A 454 5.02 20.59 15.01
C ALA A 454 4.95 21.35 13.68
N TYR A 455 3.74 21.72 13.28
CA TYR A 455 3.45 22.35 11.99
C TYR A 455 2.59 23.59 12.20
N PRO A 456 3.19 24.75 12.55
CA PRO A 456 2.45 25.96 12.88
C PRO A 456 1.52 26.43 11.77
N ASP A 457 1.78 26.11 10.51
CA ASP A 457 0.91 26.50 9.41
C ASP A 457 -0.40 25.68 9.36
N TYR A 458 -0.55 24.64 10.18
CA TYR A 458 -1.68 23.72 10.17
C TYR A 458 -2.57 23.80 11.41
N CYS A 459 -3.87 23.81 11.15
CA CYS A 459 -4.95 23.87 12.12
C CYS A 459 -5.81 22.60 12.02
N LEU A 460 -6.45 22.20 13.13
CA LEU A 460 -7.43 21.13 13.14
C LEU A 460 -8.56 21.46 12.16
N ASP A 461 -8.99 20.46 11.40
CA ASP A 461 -9.97 20.56 10.33
C ASP A 461 -11.07 19.50 10.51
N SER A 462 -12.32 19.93 10.55
CA SER A 462 -13.50 19.06 10.53
C SER A 462 -13.83 18.51 9.15
N ARG A 463 -13.06 18.86 8.12
CA ARG A 463 -13.20 18.43 6.72
C ARG A 463 -14.57 18.74 6.12
N GLY A 464 -15.24 19.75 6.69
CA GLY A 464 -16.58 20.20 6.31
C GLY A 464 -17.69 19.18 6.54
N SER A 465 -17.47 18.14 7.35
CA SER A 465 -18.49 17.12 7.62
C SER A 465 -18.26 16.38 8.93
N VAL A 466 -19.33 16.12 9.68
CA VAL A 466 -19.28 15.27 10.88
C VAL A 466 -18.93 13.80 10.58
N GLY A 467 -19.08 13.36 9.31
CA GLY A 467 -18.84 11.97 8.90
C GLY A 467 -17.43 11.67 8.36
N ARG A 468 -16.53 12.67 8.30
CA ARG A 468 -15.19 12.53 7.69
C ARG A 468 -14.04 12.48 8.70
N GLY A 469 -14.37 12.39 9.99
CA GLY A 469 -13.40 12.51 11.08
C GLY A 469 -12.79 13.90 11.13
N VAL A 470 -11.63 14.02 11.76
CA VAL A 470 -10.85 15.26 11.83
C VAL A 470 -9.47 15.08 11.21
N GLY A 471 -8.94 16.15 10.65
CA GLY A 471 -7.62 16.20 10.06
C GLY A 471 -6.92 17.52 10.34
N ILE A 472 -5.90 17.81 9.56
CA ILE A 472 -5.27 19.14 9.52
C ILE A 472 -5.44 19.82 8.16
N TRP A 473 -5.47 21.13 8.17
CA TRP A 473 -5.44 21.96 6.97
C TRP A 473 -4.72 23.27 7.27
N GLU A 474 -4.20 23.94 6.24
CA GLU A 474 -3.54 25.24 6.38
C GLU A 474 -4.41 26.27 7.12
N CYS A 475 -3.88 26.82 8.21
CA CYS A 475 -4.54 27.80 9.08
C CYS A 475 -4.95 29.07 8.32
N ASP A 476 -4.19 29.47 7.30
CA ASP A 476 -4.47 30.67 6.50
C ASP A 476 -5.80 30.57 5.73
N SER A 477 -6.36 29.37 5.61
CA SER A 477 -7.70 29.15 5.04
C SER A 477 -8.85 29.50 5.99
N VAL A 478 -8.58 29.91 7.24
CA VAL A 478 -9.61 30.22 8.25
C VAL A 478 -10.51 31.40 7.86
N ASP A 479 -9.98 32.38 7.13
CA ASP A 479 -10.75 33.53 6.63
C ASP A 479 -11.35 33.27 5.24
N GLY A 480 -11.13 32.07 4.68
CA GLY A 480 -11.62 31.66 3.38
C GLY A 480 -13.07 31.14 3.39
N PRO A 481 -13.62 30.78 2.21
CA PRO A 481 -15.00 30.32 2.07
C PRO A 481 -15.31 29.04 2.86
N ASN A 482 -14.29 28.23 3.17
CA ASN A 482 -14.39 27.00 3.95
C ASN A 482 -13.85 27.15 5.38
N GLY A 483 -13.60 28.37 5.84
CA GLY A 483 -12.96 28.66 7.14
C GLY A 483 -13.70 28.08 8.35
N ARG A 484 -15.02 27.88 8.23
CA ARG A 484 -15.84 27.19 9.24
C ARG A 484 -15.37 25.76 9.53
N ASN A 485 -14.69 25.11 8.59
CA ASN A 485 -14.19 23.76 8.80
C ASN A 485 -13.03 23.73 9.82
N LEU A 486 -12.30 24.84 9.94
CA LEU A 486 -11.11 25.01 10.77
C LEU A 486 -11.38 25.61 12.14
N THR A 487 -12.62 26.08 12.36
CA THR A 487 -12.99 26.74 13.60
C THR A 487 -13.70 25.78 14.56
N PHE A 488 -13.27 25.81 15.81
CA PHE A 488 -13.73 24.98 16.91
C PHE A 488 -13.89 25.83 18.17
N THR A 489 -14.86 25.49 19.00
CA THR A 489 -14.94 25.98 20.37
C THR A 489 -14.44 24.92 21.34
N VAL A 490 -13.73 25.34 22.38
CA VAL A 490 -13.33 24.48 23.49
C VAL A 490 -13.98 25.06 24.74
N ASP A 491 -14.91 24.32 25.33
CA ASP A 491 -15.63 24.78 26.52
C ASP A 491 -14.87 24.48 27.81
N GLY A 492 -15.39 25.01 28.93
CA GLY A 492 -14.85 24.79 30.28
C GLY A 492 -15.08 23.37 30.81
N ASP A 493 -15.46 22.43 29.95
CA ASP A 493 -15.57 21.00 30.24
C ASP A 493 -14.55 20.19 29.42
N GLY A 494 -13.79 20.86 28.54
CA GLY A 494 -12.82 20.26 27.64
C GLY A 494 -13.44 19.68 26.37
N VAL A 495 -14.69 20.01 26.06
CA VAL A 495 -15.35 19.52 24.84
C VAL A 495 -14.97 20.40 23.66
N ILE A 496 -14.41 19.78 22.63
CA ILE A 496 -13.99 20.45 21.39
C ILE A 496 -15.11 20.31 20.36
N ARG A 497 -15.73 21.42 19.94
CA ARG A 497 -16.93 21.42 19.08
C ARG A 497 -16.65 22.11 17.76
N PRO A 498 -16.88 21.46 16.60
CA PRO A 498 -16.64 22.08 15.31
C PRO A 498 -17.71 23.14 15.01
N ALA A 499 -17.31 24.25 14.39
CA ALA A 499 -18.24 25.32 14.02
C ALA A 499 -19.27 24.88 12.97
N ILE A 500 -18.97 23.86 12.17
CA ILE A 500 -19.93 23.28 11.21
C ILE A 500 -21.09 22.53 11.88
N ALA A 501 -20.92 22.06 13.12
CA ALA A 501 -21.90 21.28 13.88
C ALA A 501 -21.69 21.48 15.40
N PRO A 502 -22.15 22.59 16.00
CA PRO A 502 -21.88 22.94 17.40
C PRO A 502 -22.47 21.96 18.43
N ASP A 503 -23.46 21.17 18.03
CA ASP A 503 -24.07 20.09 18.82
C ASP A 503 -23.23 18.80 18.80
N HIS A 504 -22.12 18.75 18.05
CA HIS A 504 -21.19 17.63 18.01
C HIS A 504 -19.90 17.93 18.77
N ALA A 505 -19.17 16.87 19.13
CA ALA A 505 -17.89 16.91 19.83
C ALA A 505 -16.86 16.03 19.14
N VAL A 506 -15.59 16.46 19.15
CA VAL A 506 -14.45 15.59 18.84
C VAL A 506 -14.41 14.47 19.88
N THR A 507 -14.66 13.26 19.42
CA THR A 507 -14.84 12.07 20.25
C THR A 507 -13.79 11.04 19.88
N ALA A 508 -13.09 10.50 20.89
CA ALA A 508 -12.18 9.38 20.69
C ALA A 508 -12.96 8.07 20.51
N TYR A 509 -12.61 7.28 19.50
CA TYR A 509 -13.19 5.96 19.24
C TYR A 509 -12.06 4.99 18.91
N GLY A 510 -11.52 4.35 19.93
CA GLY A 510 -10.26 3.59 19.81
C GLY A 510 -9.10 4.53 19.52
N ASP A 511 -8.36 4.26 18.44
CA ASP A 511 -7.28 5.10 17.93
C ASP A 511 -7.76 6.22 17.00
N ARG A 512 -9.06 6.29 16.67
CA ARG A 512 -9.61 7.26 15.71
C ARG A 512 -10.34 8.40 16.40
N LEU A 513 -10.48 9.50 15.66
CA LEU A 513 -11.32 10.63 16.05
C LEU A 513 -12.53 10.78 15.12
N VAL A 514 -13.70 10.92 15.74
CA VAL A 514 -14.98 11.11 15.07
C VAL A 514 -15.71 12.31 15.65
N LEU A 515 -16.64 12.88 14.89
CA LEU A 515 -17.53 13.94 15.37
C LEU A 515 -18.89 13.32 15.69
N LEU A 516 -19.21 13.16 16.97
CA LEU A 516 -20.48 12.59 17.45
C LEU A 516 -21.31 13.64 18.20
N PRO A 517 -22.64 13.48 18.30
CA PRO A 517 -23.47 14.35 19.12
C PRO A 517 -22.92 14.45 20.55
N ALA A 518 -22.79 15.68 21.04
CA ALA A 518 -22.23 15.97 22.34
C ALA A 518 -23.20 15.55 23.44
N GLN A 519 -22.78 14.60 24.27
CA GLN A 519 -23.53 14.01 25.37
C GLN A 519 -22.80 14.16 26.71
N GLY A 520 -21.62 14.81 26.73
CA GLY A 520 -20.86 15.08 27.94
C GLY A 520 -20.09 13.88 28.50
N ARG A 521 -19.89 12.85 27.66
CA ARG A 521 -19.15 11.61 27.98
C ARG A 521 -17.64 11.86 28.06
N ASP A 522 -16.91 10.97 28.73
CA ASP A 522 -15.47 11.11 28.94
C ASP A 522 -14.65 10.94 27.65
N ASP A 523 -15.09 10.14 26.68
CA ASP A 523 -14.51 10.08 25.32
C ASP A 523 -14.63 11.41 24.55
N GLN A 524 -15.49 12.33 24.98
CA GLN A 524 -15.71 13.65 24.38
C GLN A 524 -14.98 14.78 25.12
N ARG A 525 -14.31 14.46 26.23
CA ARG A 525 -13.62 15.43 27.08
C ARG A 525 -12.12 15.35 26.84
N TRP A 526 -11.52 16.51 26.64
CA TRP A 526 -10.09 16.66 26.41
C TRP A 526 -9.48 17.58 27.45
N THR A 527 -8.28 17.24 27.90
CA THR A 527 -7.57 17.94 28.97
C THR A 527 -6.17 18.33 28.52
N ALA A 528 -5.59 19.36 29.12
CA ALA A 528 -4.20 19.72 28.89
C ALA A 528 -3.26 18.71 29.56
N GLY A 529 -2.39 18.09 28.77
CA GLY A 529 -1.30 17.24 29.24
C GLY A 529 0.03 18.00 29.35
N ALA A 530 1.14 17.33 29.03
CA ALA A 530 2.47 17.91 29.17
C ALA A 530 2.70 19.12 28.23
N ALA A 531 3.27 20.19 28.78
CA ALA A 531 3.71 21.37 28.05
C ALA A 531 5.13 21.18 27.43
N PRO A 532 5.55 22.01 26.45
CA PRO A 532 6.92 22.03 25.94
C PRO A 532 7.93 22.25 27.06
N ALA A 533 9.06 21.55 26.98
CA ALA A 533 10.23 21.82 27.80
C ALA A 533 10.99 23.03 27.26
#